data_AF-A0A951KRU2-F1
#
_entry.id   AF-A0A951KRU2-F1
#
_cell.length_a   1.000
_cell.length_b   1.000
_cell.length_c   1.000
_cell.angle_alpha   90.00
_cell.angle_beta   90.00
_cell.angle_gamma   90.00
#
_symmetry.space_group_name_H-M   'P 1'
#
loop_
_entity.id
_entity.type
_entity.pdbx_description
1 polymer ?
#
loop_
_entity_poly.entity_id
_entity_poly.type
_entity_poly.pdbx_seq_one_letter_code
_entity_poly.pdbx_strand_id
1 'polypeptide(L)'
;MTPRLRTQDLEWREIDSDIVVLDGRDATYLTLNGSGALLWRMLSRCATREELVGALLDAYQVDEPTAEADTDAFLSTLSEQGLLAS
;
A
#
# COMPACT_ATOMS: atom_id res chain seq x y z
N MET A 1 -1.26 -11.44 9.10
CA MET A 1 -2.32 -11.60 8.07
C MET A 1 -1.72 -11.25 6.72
N THR A 2 -2.18 -11.84 5.61
CA THR A 2 -1.52 -11.69 4.30
C THR A 2 -2.40 -10.91 3.32
N PRO A 3 -2.39 -9.56 3.36
CA PRO A 3 -3.20 -8.72 2.47
C PRO A 3 -2.83 -8.96 0.99
N ARG A 4 -3.82 -8.76 0.11
CA ARG A 4 -3.67 -8.91 -1.35
C ARG A 4 -4.38 -7.76 -2.05
N LEU A 5 -3.72 -7.18 -3.05
CA LEU A 5 -4.36 -6.21 -3.93
C LEU A 5 -5.38 -6.91 -4.83
N ARG A 6 -6.46 -6.19 -5.15
CA ARG A 6 -7.42 -6.60 -6.18
C ARG A 6 -6.74 -6.65 -7.55
N THR A 7 -7.08 -7.64 -8.36
CA THR A 7 -6.42 -7.90 -9.66
C THR A 7 -7.23 -7.47 -10.88
N GLN A 8 -8.49 -7.09 -10.71
CA GLN A 8 -9.36 -6.58 -11.77
C GLN A 8 -9.47 -5.07 -11.67
N ASP A 9 -9.62 -4.37 -12.79
CA ASP A 9 -9.89 -2.92 -12.88
C ASP A 9 -9.00 -2.04 -11.98
N LEU A 10 -7.76 -2.48 -11.73
CA LEU A 10 -6.81 -1.78 -10.89
C LEU A 10 -5.49 -1.66 -11.65
N GLU A 11 -5.24 -0.46 -12.16
CA GLU A 11 -3.98 -0.13 -12.83
C GLU A 11 -3.17 0.81 -11.96
N TRP A 12 -1.85 0.70 -12.02
CA TRP A 12 -0.98 1.63 -11.30
C TRP A 12 0.30 1.86 -12.07
N ARG A 13 0.88 3.04 -11.88
CA ARG A 13 2.15 3.45 -12.48
C ARG A 13 3.00 4.14 -11.45
N GLU A 14 4.30 3.90 -11.55
CA GLU A 14 5.30 4.58 -10.75
C GLU A 14 5.75 5.85 -11.47
N ILE A 15 5.79 6.96 -10.74
CA ILE A 15 6.23 8.27 -11.22
C ILE A 15 7.18 8.84 -10.15
N ASP A 16 8.45 8.95 -10.49
CA ASP A 16 9.54 9.29 -9.56
C ASP A 16 9.56 8.37 -8.33
N SER A 17 9.21 8.88 -7.15
CA SER A 17 9.14 8.08 -5.91
C SER A 17 7.71 7.71 -5.51
N ASP A 18 6.72 8.25 -6.21
CA ASP A 18 5.30 8.10 -5.91
C ASP A 18 4.65 7.08 -6.84
N ILE A 19 3.46 6.59 -6.45
CA ILE A 19 2.65 5.71 -7.27
C ILE A 19 1.29 6.34 -7.51
N VAL A 20 0.87 6.36 -8.77
CA VAL A 20 -0.50 6.72 -9.15
C VAL A 20 -1.26 5.44 -9.44
N VAL A 21 -2.36 5.23 -8.72
CA VAL A 21 -3.30 4.12 -8.89
C VAL A 21 -4.57 4.65 -9.53
N LEU A 22 -5.03 3.96 -10.57
CA LEU A 22 -6.31 4.16 -11.21
C LEU A 22 -7.22 2.98 -10.86
N ASP A 23 -8.30 3.27 -10.13
CA ASP A 23 -9.40 2.33 -9.96
C ASP A 23 -10.42 2.51 -11.08
N GLY A 24 -10.48 1.54 -11.98
CA GLY A 24 -11.40 1.52 -13.11
C GLY A 24 -12.87 1.29 -12.74
N ARG A 25 -13.18 0.87 -11.50
CA ARG A 25 -14.57 0.71 -11.04
C ARG A 25 -15.22 2.05 -10.75
N ASP A 26 -14.51 2.90 -10.01
CA ASP A 26 -15.03 4.18 -9.54
C ASP A 26 -14.43 5.38 -10.31
N ALA A 27 -13.57 5.11 -11.30
CA ALA A 27 -12.78 6.11 -12.03
C ALA A 27 -11.98 7.04 -11.09
N THR A 28 -11.51 6.49 -9.96
CA THR A 28 -10.80 7.22 -8.90
C THR A 28 -9.30 7.14 -9.12
N TYR A 29 -8.63 8.28 -8.91
CA TYR A 29 -7.18 8.37 -8.90
C TYR A 29 -6.68 8.49 -7.45
N LEU A 30 -5.81 7.57 -7.05
CA LEU A 30 -5.09 7.64 -5.78
C LEU A 30 -3.62 7.92 -6.06
N THR A 31 -3.05 8.89 -5.35
CA THR A 31 -1.60 9.11 -5.37
C THR A 31 -1.03 8.67 -4.03
N LEU A 32 -0.05 7.78 -4.09
CA LEU A 32 0.68 7.26 -2.95
C LEU A 32 2.01 8.01 -2.86
N ASN A 33 2.25 8.63 -1.71
CA ASN A 33 3.54 9.22 -1.37
C ASN A 33 4.62 8.13 -1.23
N GLY A 34 5.88 8.52 -1.02
CA GLY A 34 7.00 7.58 -0.94
C GLY A 34 6.81 6.37 0.00
N SER A 35 6.21 6.55 1.19
CA SER A 35 5.97 5.44 2.12
C SER A 35 4.82 4.55 1.64
N GLY A 36 3.70 5.13 1.20
CA GLY A 36 2.59 4.38 0.60
C GLY A 36 3.02 3.63 -0.68
N ALA A 37 3.88 4.24 -1.50
CA ALA A 37 4.44 3.65 -2.71
C ALA A 37 5.33 2.45 -2.37
N LEU A 38 6.17 2.54 -1.34
CA LEU A 38 6.95 1.41 -0.83
C LEU A 38 6.03 0.25 -0.42
N LEU A 39 5.03 0.52 0.41
CA LEU A 39 4.09 -0.49 0.90
C LEU A 39 3.29 -1.13 -0.25
N TRP A 40 2.84 -0.33 -1.21
CA TRP A 40 2.12 -0.81 -2.39
C TRP A 40 2.96 -1.76 -3.25
N ARG A 41 4.23 -1.41 -3.52
CA ARG A 41 5.15 -2.29 -4.27
C ARG A 41 5.31 -3.63 -3.58
N MET A 42 5.43 -3.64 -2.25
CA MET A 42 5.54 -4.87 -1.48
C MET A 42 4.25 -5.70 -1.49
N LEU A 43 3.09 -5.05 -1.32
CA LEU A 43 1.79 -5.71 -1.44
C LEU A 43 1.56 -6.33 -2.81
N SER A 44 1.98 -5.66 -3.89
CA SER A 44 1.92 -6.19 -5.26
C SER A 44 2.74 -7.48 -5.44
N ARG A 45 3.72 -7.70 -4.55
CA ARG A 45 4.56 -8.90 -4.47
C ARG A 45 4.13 -9.86 -3.35
N CYS A 46 2.89 -9.73 -2.87
CA CYS A 46 2.29 -10.62 -1.89
C CYS A 46 2.88 -10.55 -0.47
N ALA A 47 3.50 -9.43 -0.08
CA ALA A 47 4.08 -9.25 1.25
C ALA A 47 3.06 -9.37 2.40
N THR A 48 3.52 -9.81 3.58
CA THR A 48 2.72 -9.85 4.81
C THR A 48 2.74 -8.49 5.52
N ARG A 49 1.79 -8.27 6.45
CA ARG A 49 1.80 -7.07 7.32
C ARG A 49 3.15 -6.89 8.03
N GLU A 50 3.71 -7.97 8.55
CA GLU A 50 4.97 -7.94 9.30
C GLU A 50 6.15 -7.52 8.41
N GLU A 51 6.16 -7.96 7.15
CA GLU A 51 7.17 -7.53 6.16
C GLU A 51 7.00 -6.04 5.79
N LEU A 52 5.76 -5.55 5.70
CA LEU A 52 5.47 -4.13 5.46
C LEU A 52 5.99 -3.24 6.59
N VAL A 53 5.73 -3.62 7.84
CA VAL A 53 6.23 -2.91 9.03
C VAL A 53 7.75 -2.87 9.03
N GLY A 54 8.40 -4.02 8.79
CA GLY A 54 9.86 -4.11 8.70
C GLY A 54 10.44 -3.16 7.64
N ALA A 55 9.81 -3.06 6.48
CA ALA A 55 10.27 -2.16 5.43
C ALA A 55 10.17 -0.68 5.80
N LEU A 56 9.17 -0.26 6.57
CA LEU A 56 9.09 1.12 7.06
C LEU A 56 10.18 1.42 8.08
N LEU A 57 10.48 0.48 8.97
CA LEU A 57 11.57 0.61 9.94
C LEU A 57 12.92 0.77 9.25
N ASP A 58 13.18 -0.06 8.25
CA ASP A 58 14.43 -0.05 7.50
C ASP A 58 14.59 1.21 6.63
N ALA A 59 13.50 1.69 6.02
CA ALA A 59 13.55 2.78 5.04
C ALA A 59 13.45 4.19 5.66
N TYR A 60 12.69 4.35 6.76
CA TYR A 60 12.32 5.67 7.28
C TYR A 60 12.84 5.99 8.69
N GLN A 61 13.59 5.09 9.33
CA GLN A 61 14.14 5.28 10.69
C GLN A 61 13.07 5.69 11.73
N VAL A 62 11.85 5.17 11.58
CA VAL A 62 10.75 5.34 12.54
C VAL A 62 10.83 4.28 13.64
N ASP A 63 10.05 4.45 14.71
CA ASP A 63 9.91 3.40 15.73
C ASP A 63 8.87 2.35 15.33
N GLU A 64 8.93 1.18 15.98
CA GLU A 64 8.03 0.05 15.72
C GLU A 64 6.55 0.42 15.87
N PRO A 65 6.11 1.12 16.95
CA PRO A 65 4.71 1.53 17.07
C PRO A 65 4.24 2.44 15.94
N THR A 66 5.08 3.36 15.45
CA THR A 66 4.74 4.22 14.31
C THR A 66 4.64 3.42 13.02
N ALA A 67 5.60 2.53 12.75
CA ALA A 67 5.57 1.68 11.55
C ALA A 67 4.34 0.77 11.51
N GLU A 68 3.96 0.20 12.66
CA GLU A 68 2.73 -0.59 12.79
C GLU A 68 1.48 0.23 12.51
N ALA A 69 1.36 1.41 13.16
CA ALA A 69 0.22 2.29 12.99
C ALA A 69 0.08 2.78 11.53
N ASP A 70 1.18 3.16 10.89
CA ASP A 70 1.19 3.61 9.50
C ASP A 70 0.82 2.47 8.53
N THR A 71 1.34 1.25 8.78
CA THR A 71 0.98 0.06 8.00
C THR A 71 -0.51 -0.25 8.13
N ASP A 72 -1.06 -0.22 9.34
CA ASP A 72 -2.46 -0.51 9.58
C ASP A 72 -3.39 0.56 9.00
N ALA A 73 -3.03 1.84 9.15
CA ALA A 73 -3.75 2.95 8.54
C ALA A 73 -3.77 2.84 7.00
N PHE A 74 -2.64 2.45 6.41
CA PHE A 74 -2.55 2.23 4.98
C PHE A 74 -3.44 1.06 4.52
N LEU A 75 -3.36 -0.10 5.19
CA LEU A 75 -4.19 -1.27 4.86
C LEU A 75 -5.69 -0.99 5.07
N SER A 76 -6.07 -0.27 6.13
CA SER A 76 -7.46 0.16 6.35
C SER A 76 -7.95 1.03 5.21
N THR A 77 -7.14 2.01 4.80
CA THR A 77 -7.46 2.89 3.67
C THR A 77 -7.68 2.09 2.39
N LEU A 78 -6.80 1.13 2.08
CA LEU A 78 -6.96 0.27 0.90
C LEU A 78 -8.21 -0.61 0.98
N SER A 79 -8.54 -1.10 2.18
CA SER A 79 -9.75 -1.90 2.41
C SER A 79 -11.02 -1.07 2.24
N GLU A 80 -11.06 0.13 2.82
CA GLU A 80 -12.20 1.06 2.72
C GLU A 80 -12.45 1.52 1.28
N GLN A 81 -11.38 1.66 0.50
CA GLN A 81 -11.42 2.00 -0.93
C GLN A 81 -11.68 0.78 -1.83
N GLY A 82 -11.87 -0.43 -1.28
CA GLY A 82 -12.13 -1.63 -2.08
C GLY A 82 -10.97 -2.07 -2.98
N LEU A 83 -9.74 -1.67 -2.63
CA LEU A 83 -8.51 -1.97 -3.38
C LEU A 83 -7.87 -3.28 -2.96
N LEU A 84 -8.27 -3.83 -1.80
CA LEU A 84 -7.87 -5.17 -1.36
C LEU A 84 -8.84 -6.23 -1.86
N ALA A 85 -8.30 -7.42 -2.14
CA ALA A 85 -9.11 -8.61 -2.35
C ALA A 85 -9.66 -9.08 -0.99
N SER A 86 -10.98 -9.29 -0.93
CA SER A 86 -11.71 -9.87 0.21
C SER A 86 -11.46 -11.38 0.34
#